data_AF-A0A4Q9QZ27-F1
#
_entry.id   AF-A0A4Q9QZ27-F1
#
_cell.length_a   1.000
_cell.length_b   1.000
_cell.length_c   1.000
_cell.angle_alpha   90.00
_cell.angle_beta   90.00
_cell.angle_gamma   90.00
#
_symmetry.space_group_name_H-M   'P 1'
#
loop_
_entity.id
_entity.type
_entity.pdbx_description
1 polymer ?
#
loop_
_entity_poly.entity_id
_entity_poly.type
_entity_poly.pdbx_seq_one_letter_code
_entity_poly.pdbx_strand_id
1 'polypeptide(L)'
;MRRLDYEAAPYHGKIDNAVKSRAPINGQDALDTSIQVKTTSPRRVGIDYESKEFVVFDKTLDTTYHGHVRSWKDLHPDMQKALQQAGMADRKGNILVGGKQ
;
A
#
# COMPACT_ATOMS: atom_id res chain seq x y z
N MET A 1 -14.62 0.20 14.29
CA MET A 1 -14.15 0.77 13.01
C MET A 1 -14.86 0.04 11.88
N ARG A 2 -15.28 0.75 10.83
CA ARG A 2 -15.84 0.11 9.62
C ARG A 2 -14.67 -0.49 8.82
N ARG A 3 -14.82 -1.73 8.34
CA ARG A 3 -13.82 -2.42 7.52
C ARG A 3 -13.64 -1.68 6.18
N LEU A 4 -12.41 -1.70 5.65
CA LEU A 4 -12.10 -1.21 4.29
C LEU A 4 -12.11 -2.38 3.33
N ASP A 5 -12.57 -2.16 2.11
CA ASP A 5 -12.75 -3.22 1.11
C ASP A 5 -11.78 -3.00 -0.05
N TYR A 6 -11.04 -4.04 -0.43
CA TYR A 6 -10.15 -4.01 -1.58
C TYR A 6 -10.86 -4.52 -2.83
N GLU A 7 -10.82 -3.73 -3.90
CA GLU A 7 -11.24 -4.13 -5.24
C GLU A 7 -10.14 -3.80 -6.25
N ALA A 8 -9.67 -4.82 -6.98
CA ALA A 8 -8.66 -4.62 -8.00
C ALA A 8 -9.22 -3.76 -9.15
N ALA A 9 -8.53 -2.67 -9.49
CA ALA A 9 -8.95 -1.86 -10.62
C ALA A 9 -8.61 -2.55 -11.97
N PRO A 10 -9.51 -2.56 -12.96
CA PRO A 10 -9.32 -3.30 -14.22
C PRO A 10 -8.07 -2.92 -15.02
N TYR A 11 -7.53 -1.72 -14.80
CA TYR A 11 -6.34 -1.21 -15.49
C TYR A 11 -5.02 -1.61 -14.84
N HIS A 12 -5.04 -2.25 -13.68
CA HIS A 12 -3.85 -2.87 -13.09
C HIS A 12 -3.74 -4.31 -13.57
N GLY A 13 -2.72 -4.60 -14.38
CA GLY A 13 -2.42 -5.95 -14.82
C GLY A 13 -1.79 -6.81 -13.72
N LYS A 14 -1.56 -8.10 -14.03
CA LYS A 14 -0.79 -9.01 -13.16
C LYS A 14 0.72 -8.74 -13.16
N ILE A 15 1.19 -8.02 -14.18
CA ILE A 15 2.60 -7.65 -14.37
C ILE A 15 2.69 -6.16 -14.60
N ASP A 16 3.84 -5.58 -14.24
CA ASP A 16 4.12 -4.18 -14.52
C ASP A 16 4.22 -3.96 -16.04
N ASN A 17 3.87 -2.77 -16.49
CA ASN A 17 4.19 -2.29 -17.82
C ASN A 17 4.74 -0.85 -17.75
N ALA A 18 5.14 -0.30 -18.90
CA ALA A 18 5.76 1.02 -18.97
C ALA A 18 4.88 2.18 -18.41
N VAL A 19 3.56 1.98 -18.30
CA VAL A 19 2.59 3.01 -17.93
C VAL A 19 1.94 2.72 -16.57
N LYS A 20 1.74 1.45 -16.22
CA LYS A 20 0.96 1.01 -15.06
C LYS A 20 1.73 -0.05 -14.27
N SER A 21 1.81 0.17 -12.97
CA SER A 21 2.21 -0.87 -12.02
C SER A 21 1.12 -1.93 -11.91
N ARG A 22 1.51 -3.15 -11.55
CA ARG A 22 0.59 -4.27 -11.31
C ARG A 22 -0.23 -4.10 -10.04
N ALA A 23 -1.31 -4.86 -9.98
CA ALA A 23 -2.07 -5.02 -8.75
C ALA A 23 -1.25 -5.81 -7.69
N PRO A 24 -1.46 -5.54 -6.39
CA PRO A 24 -0.94 -6.41 -5.33
C PRO A 24 -1.55 -7.80 -5.42
N ILE A 25 -0.79 -8.82 -4.99
CA ILE A 25 -1.29 -10.21 -4.93
C ILE A 25 -2.24 -10.34 -3.75
N ASN A 26 -1.82 -9.89 -2.56
CA ASN A 26 -2.61 -9.96 -1.32
C ASN A 26 -3.18 -8.57 -0.96
N GLY A 27 -3.99 -8.01 -1.87
CA GLY A 27 -4.46 -6.63 -1.77
C GLY A 27 -5.28 -6.30 -0.52
N GLN A 28 -6.16 -7.21 -0.09
CA GLN A 28 -6.96 -7.00 1.12
C GLN A 28 -6.10 -7.07 2.39
N ASP A 29 -5.18 -8.03 2.49
CA ASP A 29 -4.31 -8.17 3.67
C ASP A 29 -3.38 -6.96 3.85
N ALA A 30 -2.85 -6.47 2.72
CA ALA A 30 -2.05 -5.24 2.70
C ALA A 30 -2.91 -3.99 3.03
N LEU A 31 -4.21 -3.98 2.69
CA LEU A 31 -5.13 -2.88 3.03
C LEU A 31 -5.49 -2.91 4.51
N ASP A 32 -5.75 -4.09 5.08
CA ASP A 32 -6.13 -4.29 6.49
C ASP A 32 -5.03 -3.81 7.45
N THR A 33 -3.77 -3.90 7.04
CA THR A 33 -2.59 -3.43 7.80
C THR A 33 -2.05 -2.07 7.33
N SER A 34 -2.71 -1.44 6.35
CA SER A 34 -2.26 -0.16 5.79
C SER A 34 -2.47 1.01 6.74
N ILE A 35 -1.66 2.05 6.55
CA ILE A 35 -1.74 3.32 7.27
C ILE A 35 -2.15 4.45 6.33
N GLN A 36 -2.91 5.42 6.85
CA GLN A 36 -3.25 6.62 6.10
C GLN A 36 -2.00 7.51 5.98
N VAL A 37 -1.70 7.98 4.76
CA VAL A 37 -0.46 8.74 4.51
C VAL A 37 -0.49 10.11 5.19
N LYS A 38 -1.65 10.79 5.17
CA LYS A 38 -1.87 12.09 5.82
C LYS A 38 -3.36 12.32 6.08
N THR A 39 -3.69 13.14 7.08
CA THR A 39 -5.08 13.40 7.51
C THR A 39 -5.95 14.06 6.43
N THR A 40 -5.33 14.78 5.49
CA THR A 40 -6.02 15.52 4.42
C THR A 40 -6.29 14.70 3.15
N SER A 41 -5.86 13.43 3.09
CA SER A 41 -6.07 12.57 1.93
C SER A 41 -6.47 11.17 2.36
N PRO A 42 -7.46 10.53 1.70
CA PRO A 42 -7.85 9.17 2.05
C PRO A 42 -6.80 8.12 1.62
N ARG A 43 -5.77 8.52 0.85
CA ARG A 43 -4.73 7.62 0.34
C ARG A 43 -4.01 6.92 1.49
N ARG A 44 -3.79 5.61 1.30
CA ARG A 44 -3.11 4.74 2.27
C ARG A 44 -1.89 4.09 1.64
N VAL A 45 -0.99 3.63 2.48
CA VAL A 45 0.16 2.81 2.09
C VAL A 45 0.24 1.62 3.03
N GLY A 46 0.49 0.44 2.48
CA GLY A 46 0.61 -0.81 3.23
C GLY A 46 1.73 -1.68 2.67
N ILE A 47 1.87 -2.89 3.24
CA ILE A 47 2.87 -3.87 2.83
C ILE A 47 2.17 -5.20 2.63
N ASP A 48 2.37 -5.80 1.45
CA ASP A 48 2.14 -7.24 1.26
C ASP A 48 3.38 -7.95 1.82
N TYR A 49 3.26 -8.47 3.05
CA TYR A 49 4.39 -9.08 3.76
C TYR A 49 4.81 -10.43 3.18
N GLU A 50 3.91 -11.12 2.48
CA GLU A 50 4.19 -12.39 1.83
C GLU A 50 5.06 -12.16 0.57
N SER A 51 4.63 -11.24 -0.31
CA SER A 51 5.40 -10.89 -1.50
C SER A 51 6.54 -9.89 -1.23
N LYS A 52 6.58 -9.29 -0.04
CA LYS A 52 7.53 -8.25 0.38
C LYS A 52 7.44 -6.99 -0.49
N GLU A 53 6.22 -6.50 -0.69
CA GLU A 53 5.95 -5.38 -1.59
C GLU A 53 5.22 -4.23 -0.91
N PHE A 54 5.56 -3.00 -1.31
CA PHE A 54 4.82 -1.82 -0.89
C PHE A 54 3.60 -1.63 -1.79
N VAL A 55 2.46 -1.36 -1.18
CA VAL A 55 1.19 -1.17 -1.88
C VAL A 55 0.63 0.20 -1.56
N VAL A 56 0.35 0.98 -2.60
CA VAL A 56 -0.33 2.28 -2.49
C VAL A 56 -1.81 2.06 -2.77
N PHE A 57 -2.67 2.55 -1.88
CA PHE A 57 -4.11 2.42 -1.99
C PHE A 57 -4.80 3.76 -2.21
N ASP A 58 -5.63 3.80 -3.23
CA ASP A 58 -6.45 4.95 -3.60
C ASP A 58 -7.92 4.63 -3.39
N LYS A 59 -8.65 5.59 -2.82
CA LYS A 59 -10.07 5.43 -2.53
C LYS A 59 -10.86 5.44 -3.83
N THR A 60 -11.67 4.41 -4.05
CA THR A 60 -12.61 4.34 -5.17
C THR A 60 -13.92 5.04 -4.78
N LEU A 61 -14.62 4.51 -3.77
CA LEU A 61 -15.88 5.05 -3.24
C LEU A 61 -16.08 4.53 -1.81
N ASP A 62 -16.67 5.33 -0.91
CA ASP A 62 -17.04 4.90 0.45
C ASP A 62 -15.95 4.19 1.27
N THR A 63 -15.99 2.87 1.37
CA THR A 63 -14.98 2.03 2.05
C THR A 63 -14.09 1.25 1.09
N THR A 64 -14.36 1.37 -0.20
CA THR A 64 -13.66 0.65 -1.27
C THR A 64 -12.40 1.37 -1.70
N TYR A 65 -11.31 0.62 -1.78
CA TYR A 65 -9.99 1.04 -2.25
C TYR A 65 -9.50 0.10 -3.34
N HIS A 66 -8.75 0.66 -4.29
CA HIS A 66 -7.92 -0.13 -5.20
C HIS A 66 -6.45 0.14 -4.89
N GLY A 67 -5.57 -0.76 -5.32
CA GLY A 67 -4.16 -0.71 -4.96
C GLY A 67 -3.24 -1.02 -6.12
N HIS A 68 -2.01 -0.54 -6.01
CA HIS A 68 -0.93 -0.87 -6.92
C HIS A 68 0.41 -0.99 -6.21
N VAL A 69 1.24 -1.90 -6.71
CA VAL A 69 2.58 -2.13 -6.17
C VAL A 69 3.51 -0.98 -6.56
N ARG A 70 4.39 -0.59 -5.64
CA ARG A 70 5.47 0.36 -5.90
C ARG A 70 6.76 -0.14 -5.28
N SER A 71 7.89 0.17 -5.92
CA SER A 71 9.19 0.01 -5.30
C SER A 71 9.43 1.13 -4.27
N TRP A 72 10.30 0.90 -3.29
CA TRP A 72 10.59 1.90 -2.25
C TRP A 72 10.96 3.27 -2.84
N LYS A 73 11.84 3.30 -3.85
CA LYS A 73 12.32 4.52 -4.51
C LYS A 73 11.22 5.29 -5.25
N ASP A 74 10.15 4.59 -5.65
CA ASP A 74 9.04 5.18 -6.40
C ASP A 74 7.88 5.60 -5.48
N LEU A 75 7.98 5.33 -4.17
CA LEU A 75 7.04 5.86 -3.19
C LEU A 75 7.26 7.37 -3.03
N HIS A 76 6.16 8.09 -2.87
CA HIS A 76 6.23 9.50 -2.48
C HIS A 76 6.90 9.63 -1.09
N PRO A 77 7.71 10.66 -0.83
CA PRO A 77 8.40 10.83 0.46
C PRO A 77 7.48 10.76 1.69
N ASP A 78 6.26 11.31 1.60
CA ASP A 78 5.26 11.19 2.67
C ASP A 78 4.87 9.74 2.98
N MET A 79 4.81 8.87 1.97
CA MET A 79 4.49 7.44 2.15
C MET A 79 5.66 6.71 2.82
N GLN A 80 6.89 6.98 2.36
CA GLN A 80 8.10 6.46 2.99
C GLN A 80 8.17 6.87 4.46
N LYS A 81 7.87 8.14 4.75
CA LYS A 81 7.85 8.68 6.11
C LYS A 81 6.77 8.02 6.97
N ALA A 82 5.56 7.85 6.43
CA ALA A 82 4.46 7.18 7.13
C ALA A 82 4.86 5.74 7.52
N LEU A 83 5.40 4.96 6.59
CA LEU A 83 5.85 3.59 6.86
C LEU A 83 6.96 3.52 7.91
N GLN A 84 7.91 4.45 7.86
CA GLN A 84 8.98 4.56 8.86
C GLN A 84 8.44 4.91 10.25
N GLN A 85 7.52 5.88 10.33
CA GLN A 85 6.91 6.30 11.60
C GLN A 85 6.05 5.19 12.22
N ALA A 86 5.40 4.38 11.38
CA ALA A 86 4.66 3.20 11.81
C ALA A 86 5.55 1.99 12.16
N GLY A 87 6.87 2.08 11.97
CA GLY A 87 7.80 0.97 12.22
C GLY A 87 7.68 -0.18 11.22
N MET A 88 7.06 0.06 10.06
CA MET A 88 6.83 -0.97 9.03
C MET A 88 8.02 -1.13 8.07
N ALA A 89 8.82 -0.08 7.89
CA ALA A 89 10.03 -0.09 7.07
C ALA A 89 11.11 0.80 7.69
N ASP A 90 12.38 0.48 7.42
CA ASP A 90 13.48 1.36 7.81
C ASP A 90 13.72 2.51 6.81
N ARG A 91 14.70 3.36 7.09
CA ARG A 91 15.08 4.50 6.22
C ARG A 91 15.56 4.09 4.82
N LYS A 92 15.99 2.84 4.64
CA LYS A 92 16.49 2.29 3.38
C LYS A 92 15.39 1.55 2.60
N GLY A 93 14.18 1.43 3.16
CA GLY A 93 13.09 0.67 2.55
C GLY A 93 13.17 -0.82 2.81
N ASN A 94 13.94 -1.27 3.81
CA ASN A 94 13.86 -2.65 4.25
C ASN A 94 12.55 -2.83 5.03
N ILE A 95 11.74 -3.80 4.60
CA ILE A 95 10.50 -4.17 5.28
C ILE A 95 10.86 -4.77 6.64
N LEU A 96 10.30 -4.20 7.71
CA LEU A 96 10.48 -4.68 9.06
C LEU A 96 9.36 -5.67 9.38
N VAL A 97 9.75 -6.89 9.73
CA VAL A 97 8.81 -7.95 10.13
C VAL A 97 8.29 -7.60 11.52
N GLY A 98 7.15 -6.92 11.61
CA GLY A 98 6.61 -6.50 12.91
C GLY A 98 5.75 -5.23 12.91
N GLY A 99 4.82 -5.10 11.96
CA GLY A 99 3.58 -4.40 12.31
C GLY A 99 2.97 -5.18 13.47
N LYS A 100 3.05 -4.63 14.69
CA LYS A 100 2.75 -5.35 15.95
C LYS A 100 1.47 -6.20 15.86
N GLN A 101 1.56 -7.39 16.45
CA GLN A 101 0.43 -8.18 16.96
C GLN A 101 -0.48 -7.33 17.85
#